data_AF-A0A4Q0SKA0-F1
#
_entry.id   AF-A0A4Q0SKA0-F1
#
_cell.length_a   1.000
_cell.length_b   1.000
_cell.length_c   1.000
_cell.angle_alpha   90.00
_cell.angle_beta   90.00
_cell.angle_gamma   90.00
#
_symmetry.space_group_name_H-M   'P 1'
#
loop_
_entity.id
_entity.type
_entity.pdbx_description
1 polymer ?
#
loop_
_entity_poly.entity_id
_entity_poly.type
_entity_poly.pdbx_seq_one_letter_code
_entity_poly.pdbx_strand_id
1 'polypeptide(L)' 'MTWAREFDQTPWSANDAERHTHKATTWELKELWAKIANDCLERTGDEGRAIREANAVIARQVKDGGYRPE' A
#
# COMPACT_ATOMS: atom_id res chain seq x y z
N MET A 1 -13.96 -6.66 -19.65
CA MET A 1 -12.78 -6.75 -18.76
C MET A 1 -13.13 -6.17 -17.40
N THR A 2 -13.49 -7.00 -16.42
CA THR A 2 -13.89 -6.58 -15.07
C THR A 2 -12.69 -6.61 -14.12
N TRP A 3 -11.85 -5.59 -14.16
CA TRP A 3 -10.71 -5.42 -13.25
C TRP A 3 -11.08 -4.61 -12.00
N ALA A 4 -12.15 -4.95 -11.30
CA ALA A 4 -12.61 -4.12 -10.18
C ALA A 4 -13.36 -4.87 -9.06
N ARG A 5 -13.25 -6.20 -8.95
CA ARG A 5 -14.16 -6.96 -8.07
C ARG A 5 -13.54 -7.70 -6.88
N GLU A 6 -12.22 -7.72 -6.72
CA GLU A 6 -11.58 -8.44 -5.60
C GLU A 6 -10.87 -7.53 -4.58
N PHE A 7 -10.57 -6.27 -4.92
CA PHE A 7 -9.93 -5.31 -3.98
C PHE A 7 -10.93 -4.43 -3.21
N ASP A 8 -12.24 -4.57 -3.48
CA ASP A 8 -13.30 -3.77 -2.84
C ASP A 8 -13.74 -4.33 -1.46
N GLN A 9 -13.19 -5.48 -1.04
CA GLN A 9 -13.50 -6.09 0.26
C GLN A 9 -12.52 -5.70 1.36
N THR A 10 -11.40 -5.07 1.01
CA THR A 10 -10.42 -4.60 1.97
C THR A 10 -10.65 -3.13 2.31
N PRO A 11 -10.41 -2.71 3.57
CA PRO A 11 -10.76 -1.36 4.01
C PRO A 11 -9.97 -0.24 3.35
N TRP A 12 -8.79 -0.53 2.77
CA TRP A 12 -8.01 0.47 2.04
C TRP A 12 -7.71 0.07 0.61
N SER A 13 -7.89 1.03 -0.29
CA SER A 13 -7.53 0.93 -1.70
C SER A 13 -6.13 1.51 -1.96
N ALA A 14 -5.59 1.26 -3.16
CA ALA A 14 -4.35 1.90 -3.60
C ALA A 14 -4.41 3.44 -3.55
N ASN A 15 -5.58 4.04 -3.83
CA ASN A 15 -5.75 5.49 -3.78
C ASN A 15 -5.66 6.05 -2.35
N ASP A 16 -5.97 5.26 -1.32
CA ASP A 16 -5.85 5.71 0.07
C ASP A 16 -4.38 5.93 0.47
N ALA A 17 -3.44 5.25 -0.20
CA ALA A 17 -2.00 5.42 0.05
C ALA A 17 -1.56 6.90 -0.04
N GLU A 18 -2.13 7.68 -0.97
CA GLU A 18 -1.78 9.10 -1.15
C GLU A 18 -2.10 9.95 0.09
N ARG A 19 -3.15 9.57 0.84
CA ARG A 19 -3.56 10.26 2.07
C ARG A 19 -2.65 9.95 3.25
N HIS A 20 -1.94 8.82 3.19
CA HIS A 20 -1.13 8.31 4.30
C HIS A 20 0.38 8.45 4.05
N THR A 21 0.81 8.52 2.79
CA THR A 21 2.21 8.69 2.42
C THR A 21 2.37 9.37 1.06
N HIS A 22 3.16 10.44 1.03
CA HIS A 22 3.55 11.10 -0.22
C HIS A 22 4.67 10.33 -0.98
N LYS A 23 5.13 9.20 -0.44
CA LYS A 23 6.21 8.40 -1.03
C LYS A 23 5.70 7.34 -2.01
N ALA A 24 4.41 7.00 -1.98
CA ALA A 24 3.80 6.09 -2.95
C ALA A 24 3.48 6.86 -4.25
N THR A 25 4.53 7.22 -4.99
CA THR A 25 4.42 8.10 -6.17
C THR A 25 3.99 7.38 -7.44
N THR A 26 4.17 6.05 -7.50
CA THR A 26 3.75 5.22 -8.63
C THR A 26 2.56 4.35 -8.26
N TRP A 27 1.85 3.84 -9.27
CA TRP A 27 0.70 2.95 -9.05
C TRP A 27 1.11 1.66 -8.31
N GLU A 28 2.26 1.09 -8.67
CA GLU A 28 2.80 -0.12 -8.05
C GLU A 28 3.11 0.09 -6.57
N LEU A 29 3.63 1.26 -6.20
CA LEU A 29 3.88 1.61 -4.80
C LEU A 29 2.58 1.79 -4.01
N LYS A 30 1.53 2.32 -4.65
CA LYS A 30 0.21 2.47 -4.03
C LYS A 30 -0.48 1.12 -3.80
N GLU A 31 -0.40 0.22 -4.78
CA GLU A 31 -0.89 -1.15 -4.64
C GLU A 31 -0.13 -1.92 -3.55
N LEU A 32 1.20 -1.78 -3.53
CA LEU A 32 2.03 -2.38 -2.49
C LEU A 32 1.66 -1.86 -1.10
N TRP A 33 1.41 -0.55 -0.97
CA TRP A 33 0.99 0.06 0.28
C TRP A 33 -0.33 -0.53 0.76
N ALA A 34 -1.36 -0.57 -0.10
CA ALA A 34 -2.68 -1.07 0.25
C ALA A 34 -2.62 -2.54 0.66
N LYS A 35 -1.87 -3.36 -0.07
CA LYS A 35 -1.65 -4.77 0.27
C LYS A 35 -1.10 -4.95 1.68
N ILE A 36 -0.02 -4.24 2.01
CA ILE A 36 0.64 -4.37 3.32
C ILE A 36 -0.25 -3.84 4.44
N ALA A 37 -0.93 -2.73 4.21
CA ALA A 37 -1.83 -2.15 5.20
C ALA A 37 -2.98 -3.12 5.51
N ASN A 38 -3.64 -3.66 4.49
CA ASN A 38 -4.72 -4.61 4.65
C ASN A 38 -4.26 -5.94 5.28
N ASP A 39 -3.13 -6.50 4.85
CA ASP A 39 -2.56 -7.72 5.44
C ASP A 39 -2.24 -7.52 6.94
N CYS A 40 -1.66 -6.37 7.30
CA CYS A 40 -1.33 -6.06 8.69
C CYS A 40 -2.60 -5.84 9.53
N LEU A 41 -3.60 -5.17 8.98
CA LEU A 41 -4.88 -4.96 9.66
C LEU A 41 -5.62 -6.28 9.89
N GLU A 42 -5.65 -7.17 8.89
CA GLU A 42 -6.28 -8.49 9.03
C GLU A 42 -5.59 -9.31 10.15
N ARG A 43 -4.25 -9.27 10.20
CA ARG A 43 -3.48 -10.02 11.21
C ARG A 43 -3.60 -9.47 12.63
N THR A 44 -3.75 -8.16 12.78
CA THR A 44 -3.55 -7.50 14.08
C THR A 44 -4.76 -6.74 14.60
N GLY A 45 -5.68 -6.34 13.72
CA GLY A 45 -6.80 -5.46 14.04
C GLY A 45 -6.38 -4.03 14.42
N ASP A 46 -5.09 -3.67 14.27
CA ASP A 46 -4.55 -2.36 14.65
C ASP A 46 -4.29 -1.49 13.42
N GLU A 47 -5.20 -0.53 13.19
CA GLU A 47 -5.12 0.40 12.07
C GLU A 47 -3.85 1.27 12.11
N GLY A 48 -3.49 1.75 13.30
CA GLY A 48 -2.32 2.60 13.48
C GLY A 48 -1.02 1.85 13.16
N ARG A 49 -0.97 0.57 13.50
CA ARG A 49 0.15 -0.31 13.13
C ARG A 49 0.19 -0.57 11.63
N ALA A 50 -0.94 -0.90 11.01
CA ALA A 50 -1.03 -1.18 9.58
C ALA A 50 -0.50 -0.03 8.72
N ILE A 51 -0.92 1.20 9.01
CA ILE A 51 -0.45 2.40 8.30
C ILE A 51 1.06 2.60 8.47
N ARG A 52 1.58 2.43 9.70
CA ARG A 52 3.02 2.59 9.98
C ARG A 52 3.86 1.55 9.25
N GLU A 53 3.40 0.30 9.21
CA GLU A 53 4.09 -0.79 8.54
C GLU A 53 4.14 -0.58 7.03
N ALA A 54 2.99 -0.26 6.42
CA ALA A 54 2.91 0.06 4.99
C ALA A 54 3.79 1.27 4.62
N ASN A 55 3.74 2.35 5.40
CA ASN A 55 4.59 3.53 5.18
C ASN A 55 6.09 3.21 5.29
N ALA A 56 6.48 2.34 6.23
CA ALA A 56 7.86 1.93 6.39
C ALA A 56 8.37 1.13 5.19
N VAL A 57 7.57 0.22 4.64
CA VAL A 57 7.95 -0.57 3.46
C VAL A 57 8.06 0.31 2.23
N ILE A 58 7.10 1.19 1.96
CA ILE A 58 7.20 2.13 0.82
C ILE A 58 8.44 3.03 0.96
N ALA A 59 8.73 3.52 2.17
CA ALA A 59 9.92 4.33 2.39
C ALA A 59 11.23 3.55 2.13
N ARG A 60 11.25 2.22 2.34
CA ARG A 60 12.39 1.36 1.98
C ARG A 60 12.46 1.16 0.48
N GLN A 61 11.36 0.82 -0.17
CA GLN A 61 11.29 0.61 -1.62
C GLN A 61 11.80 1.82 -2.42
N VAL A 62 11.44 3.04 -1.98
CA VAL A 62 11.92 4.29 -2.59
C VAL A 62 13.41 4.54 -2.32
N LYS A 63 13.91 4.20 -1.12
CA LYS A 63 15.34 4.36 -0.78
C LYS A 63 16.23 3.38 -1.52
N ASP A 64 15.75 2.16 -1.69
CA ASP A 64 16.47 1.09 -2.39
C ASP A 64 16.41 1.26 -3.93
N GLY A 65 15.75 2.32 -4.41
CA GLY A 65 15.73 2.73 -5.82
C GLY A 65 14.67 2.06 -6.70
N GLY A 66 13.61 1.45 -6.13
CA GLY A 66 12.55 0.85 -6.93
C GLY A 66 11.72 1.92 -7.65
N TYR A 67 11.58 1.95 -8.98
CA TYR A 67 11.53 0.90 -10.01
C TYR A 67 12.28 1.32 -11.29
N ARG A 68 12.96 0.37 -11.95
CA ARG A 68 13.57 0.49 -13.28
C ARG A 68 12.75 -0.40 -14.24
N PRO A 69 11.86 0.15 -15.08
CA PRO A 69 11.20 -0.66 -16.10
C PRO A 69 12.23 -1.02 -17.17
N GLU A 70 12.36 -2.30 -17.46
CA GLU A 70 12.87 -2.82 -18.73
C GLU A 70 11.73 -3.08 -19.73
#